data_AF-A0A419KEC1-F1
#
_entry.id   AF-A0A419KEC1-F1
#
_cell.length_a   1.000
_cell.length_b   1.000
_cell.length_c   1.000
_cell.angle_alpha   90.00
_cell.angle_beta   90.00
_cell.angle_gamma   90.00
#
_symmetry.space_group_name_H-M   'P 1'
#
loop_
_entity.id
_entity.type
_entity.pdbx_description
1 polymer ?
#
loop_
_entity_poly.entity_id
_entity_poly.type
_entity_poly.pdbx_seq_one_letter_code
_entity_poly.pdbx_strand_id
1 'polypeptide(L)'
;MDSRPYEEIRYTPRPGHADYPAEVRYGGYQDYRGGGRFSGRITAAYVAAGAVAKKLLKTVGVEVLAHTVQIGKVKLCKEVSYEEIRRETYRNPVRCVDPETAERMLEEIRAAVRDGD
;
A
#
# COMPACT_ATOMS: atom_id res chain seq x y z
N MET A 1 1.12 9.03 20.71
CA MET A 1 2.05 8.35 19.79
C MET A 1 3.41 8.35 20.45
N ASP A 2 4.00 7.18 20.63
CA ASP A 2 5.35 7.07 21.19
C ASP A 2 6.38 7.30 20.07
N SER A 3 7.22 8.32 20.22
CA SER A 3 8.26 8.68 19.23
C SER A 3 9.63 8.11 19.58
N ARG A 4 9.80 7.50 20.76
CA ARG A 4 11.09 6.98 21.24
C ARG A 4 11.76 6.00 20.26
N PRO A 5 11.04 5.08 19.59
CA PRO A 5 11.67 4.17 18.62
C PRO A 5 12.31 4.87 17.41
N TYR A 6 11.91 6.11 17.12
CA TYR A 6 12.48 6.87 16.00
C TYR A 6 13.79 7.58 16.35
N GLU A 7 14.12 7.76 17.63
CA GLU A 7 15.40 8.37 18.03
C GLU A 7 16.59 7.46 17.70
N GLU A 8 16.42 6.14 17.80
CA GLU A 8 17.47 5.15 17.50
C GLU A 8 17.86 5.13 16.02
N ILE A 9 16.92 5.48 15.12
CA ILE A 9 17.15 5.51 13.67
C ILE A 9 17.53 6.89 13.14
N ARG A 10 17.67 7.90 14.02
CA ARG A 10 17.95 9.29 13.62
C ARG A 10 19.21 9.43 12.75
N TYR A 11 20.23 8.62 13.04
CA TYR A 11 21.51 8.60 12.32
C TYR A 11 21.75 7.28 11.57
N THR A 12 20.74 6.42 11.49
CA THR A 12 20.82 5.09 10.86
C THR A 12 19.70 4.98 9.83
N PRO A 13 19.94 5.41 8.57
CA PRO A 13 18.93 5.36 7.51
C PRO A 13 18.42 3.94 7.30
N ARG A 14 17.09 3.77 7.24
CA ARG A 14 16.50 2.43 7.02
C ARG A 14 16.63 2.04 5.54
N PRO A 15 17.16 0.86 5.21
CA PRO A 15 17.16 0.35 3.85
C PRO A 15 15.74 0.35 3.26
N GLY A 16 15.60 0.78 2.00
CA GLY A 16 14.30 0.86 1.31
C GLY A 16 13.43 2.07 1.68
N HIS A 17 13.84 2.88 2.67
CA HIS A 17 13.14 4.12 3.02
C HIS A 17 13.78 5.37 2.41
N ALA A 18 13.03 6.46 2.43
CA ALA A 18 13.48 7.76 1.92
C ALA A 18 14.43 8.53 2.87
N ASP A 19 14.90 7.90 3.95
CA ASP A 19 15.63 8.57 5.05
C ASP A 19 16.91 9.27 4.53
N TYR A 20 17.81 8.52 3.90
CA TYR A 20 19.06 9.05 3.33
C TYR A 20 18.86 10.04 2.17
N PRO A 21 18.06 9.75 1.12
CA PRO A 21 17.88 10.71 0.04
C PRO A 21 17.18 12.00 0.50
N ALA A 22 16.30 11.93 1.51
CA ALA A 22 15.73 13.12 2.13
C ALA A 22 16.79 13.94 2.87
N GLU A 23 17.70 13.28 3.61
CA GLU A 23 18.82 13.93 4.27
C GLU A 23 19.71 14.70 3.32
N VAL A 24 20.14 14.06 2.24
CA VAL A 24 20.96 14.68 1.21
C VAL A 24 20.22 15.85 0.55
N ARG A 25 18.94 15.67 0.22
CA ARG A 25 18.13 16.69 -0.48
C ARG A 25 17.87 17.93 0.38
N TYR A 26 17.58 17.73 1.66
CA TYR A 26 17.19 18.82 2.57
C TYR A 26 18.32 19.25 3.49
N GLY A 27 19.56 18.81 3.27
CA GLY A 27 20.73 19.21 4.05
C GLY A 27 20.60 18.91 5.55
N GLY A 28 19.98 17.79 5.91
CA GLY A 28 19.80 17.39 7.32
C GLY A 28 18.56 17.95 8.03
N TYR A 29 17.70 18.73 7.34
CA TYR A 29 16.49 19.32 7.92
C TYR A 29 15.19 18.50 7.70
N GLN A 30 15.30 17.24 7.29
CA GLN A 30 14.19 16.30 7.15
C GLN A 30 13.66 15.82 8.52
N ASP A 31 12.36 15.53 8.59
CA ASP A 31 11.78 14.89 9.78
C ASP A 31 12.08 13.38 9.79
N TYR A 32 13.04 12.97 10.60
CA TYR A 32 13.43 11.56 10.79
C TYR A 32 12.36 10.74 11.53
N ARG A 33 11.39 11.39 12.19
CA ARG A 33 10.39 10.72 13.04
C ARG A 33 9.28 10.13 12.17
N GLY A 34 9.47 8.89 11.73
CA GLY A 34 8.47 8.15 10.96
C GLY A 34 8.34 8.61 9.50
N GLY A 35 9.40 9.19 8.94
CA GLY A 35 9.50 9.54 7.52
C GLY A 35 8.68 10.76 7.08
N GLY A 36 7.97 11.44 7.99
CA GLY A 36 7.25 12.70 7.69
C GLY A 36 6.38 12.62 6.42
N ARG A 37 6.69 13.47 5.44
CA ARG A 37 6.00 13.51 4.12
C ARG A 37 6.19 12.25 3.28
N PHE A 38 7.21 11.45 3.55
CA PHE A 38 7.51 10.19 2.87
C PHE A 38 6.81 8.99 3.51
N SER A 39 6.10 9.20 4.61
CA SER A 39 5.25 8.18 5.22
C SER A 39 4.07 7.83 4.31
N GLY A 40 3.63 6.57 4.36
CA GLY A 40 2.39 6.13 3.74
C GLY A 40 1.16 6.94 4.16
N ARG A 41 1.21 7.71 5.27
CA ARG A 41 0.12 8.62 5.71
C ARG A 41 -0.30 9.64 4.65
N ILE A 42 0.61 10.05 3.76
CA ILE A 42 0.27 10.98 2.66
C ILE A 42 -0.84 10.42 1.76
N THR A 43 -0.94 9.09 1.65
CA THR A 43 -1.96 8.44 0.82
C THR A 43 -3.38 8.70 1.30
N ALA A 44 -3.61 9.02 2.58
CA ALA A 44 -4.93 9.37 3.09
C ALA A 44 -5.51 10.61 2.38
N ALA A 45 -4.67 11.63 2.16
CA ALA A 45 -5.07 12.82 1.41
C ALA A 45 -5.38 12.48 -0.05
N TYR A 46 -4.59 11.60 -0.67
CA TYR A 46 -4.82 11.14 -2.05
C TYR A 46 -6.10 10.31 -2.18
N VAL A 47 -6.43 9.46 -1.20
CA VAL A 47 -7.67 8.69 -1.18
C VAL A 47 -8.88 9.64 -1.05
N ALA A 48 -8.79 10.66 -0.19
CA ALA A 48 -9.85 11.66 -0.06
C ALA A 48 -10.08 12.45 -1.37
N ALA A 49 -9.01 12.95 -1.99
CA ALA A 49 -9.09 13.62 -3.29
C ALA A 49 -9.60 12.68 -4.39
N GLY A 50 -9.13 11.42 -4.39
CA GLY A 50 -9.55 10.38 -5.32
C GLY A 50 -11.04 10.04 -5.21
N ALA A 51 -11.62 10.10 -4.01
CA ALA A 51 -13.06 9.92 -3.84
C ALA A 51 -13.88 11.03 -4.52
N VAL A 52 -13.41 12.29 -4.47
CA VAL A 52 -14.01 13.41 -5.21
C VAL A 52 -13.84 13.22 -6.71
N ALA A 53 -12.64 12.87 -7.17
CA ALA A 53 -12.35 12.60 -8.57
C ALA A 53 -13.22 11.46 -9.14
N LYS A 54 -13.41 10.37 -8.39
CA LYS A 54 -14.31 9.26 -8.76
C LYS A 54 -15.76 9.73 -8.98
N LYS A 55 -16.25 10.65 -8.16
CA LYS A 55 -17.60 11.22 -8.34
C LYS A 55 -17.71 12.02 -9.64
N LEU A 56 -16.69 12.80 -9.98
CA LEU A 56 -16.65 13.56 -11.23
C LEU A 56 -16.55 12.63 -12.45
N LEU A 57 -15.66 11.63 -12.42
CA LEU A 57 -15.52 10.65 -13.51
C LEU A 57 -16.82 9.90 -13.79
N LYS A 58 -17.60 9.62 -12.75
CA LYS A 58 -18.90 8.98 -12.89
C LYS A 58 -19.88 9.80 -13.73
N THR A 59 -19.78 11.14 -13.76
CA THR A 59 -20.70 11.98 -14.55
C THR A 59 -20.49 11.85 -16.05
N VAL A 60 -19.32 11.36 -16.48
CA VAL A 60 -18.98 11.07 -17.88
C VAL A 60 -18.91 9.57 -18.17
N GLY A 61 -19.47 8.74 -17.28
CA GLY A 61 -19.55 7.29 -17.47
C GLY A 61 -18.24 6.53 -17.23
N VAL A 62 -17.23 7.15 -16.60
CA VAL A 62 -15.96 6.50 -16.29
C VAL A 62 -15.99 5.91 -14.88
N GLU A 63 -15.56 4.65 -14.75
CA GLU A 63 -15.41 3.94 -13.48
C GLU A 63 -13.95 3.53 -13.26
N VAL A 64 -13.52 3.54 -12.00
CA VAL A 64 -12.16 3.15 -11.61
C VAL A 64 -12.23 1.96 -10.65
N LEU A 65 -11.72 0.82 -11.12
CA LEU A 65 -11.69 -0.46 -10.43
C LEU A 65 -10.24 -0.88 -10.16
N ALA A 66 -10.01 -1.68 -9.11
CA ALA A 66 -8.71 -2.23 -8.77
C ALA A 66 -8.88 -3.53 -7.99
N HIS A 67 -7.99 -4.50 -8.20
CA HIS A 67 -7.88 -5.69 -7.38
C HIS A 67 -6.40 -6.10 -7.27
N THR A 68 -6.09 -6.96 -6.32
CA THR A 68 -4.74 -7.49 -6.12
C THR A 68 -4.46 -8.63 -7.10
N VAL A 69 -3.32 -8.55 -7.79
CA VAL A 69 -2.87 -9.55 -8.76
C VAL A 69 -1.74 -10.45 -8.24
N GLN A 70 -0.98 -9.98 -7.25
CA GLN A 70 0.14 -10.73 -6.68
C GLN A 70 0.46 -10.25 -5.25
N ILE A 71 0.76 -11.19 -4.35
CA ILE A 71 1.37 -10.95 -3.03
C ILE A 71 2.49 -11.96 -2.84
N GLY A 72 3.69 -11.50 -2.51
CA GLY A 72 4.88 -12.34 -2.41
C GLY A 72 5.07 -13.16 -3.68
N LYS A 73 5.21 -14.47 -3.52
CA LYS A 73 5.37 -15.43 -4.63
C LYS A 73 4.05 -15.89 -5.26
N VAL A 74 2.90 -15.55 -4.66
CA VAL A 74 1.57 -15.99 -5.11
C VAL A 74 1.00 -14.98 -6.09
N LYS A 75 0.85 -15.40 -7.36
CA LYS A 75 0.32 -14.59 -8.45
C LYS A 75 -0.97 -15.19 -9.00
N LEU A 76 -1.95 -14.34 -9.29
CA LEU A 76 -3.13 -14.72 -10.07
C LEU A 76 -2.74 -14.86 -11.54
N CYS A 77 -2.91 -16.06 -12.11
CA CYS A 77 -2.58 -16.37 -13.50
C CYS A 77 -3.83 -16.49 -14.41
N LYS A 78 -4.96 -15.94 -13.97
CA LYS A 78 -6.24 -15.97 -14.68
C LYS A 78 -6.58 -14.55 -15.19
N GLU A 79 -7.19 -14.47 -16.37
CA GLU A 79 -7.79 -13.23 -16.86
C GLU A 79 -9.02 -12.84 -16.04
N VAL A 80 -9.11 -11.55 -15.72
CA VAL A 80 -10.16 -11.01 -14.84
C VAL A 80 -10.99 -10.01 -15.60
N SER A 81 -12.30 -10.22 -15.63
CA SER A 81 -13.26 -9.27 -16.20
C SER A 81 -13.54 -8.11 -15.25
N TYR A 82 -13.97 -6.97 -15.79
CA TYR A 82 -14.37 -5.82 -14.97
C TYR A 82 -15.52 -6.13 -14.01
N GLU A 83 -16.44 -7.03 -14.40
CA GLU A 83 -17.55 -7.45 -13.54
C GLU A 83 -17.07 -8.27 -12.33
N GLU A 84 -16.09 -9.15 -12.52
CA GLU A 84 -15.46 -9.88 -11.42
C GLU A 84 -14.80 -8.91 -10.43
N ILE A 85 -14.06 -7.90 -10.92
CA ILE A 85 -13.44 -6.88 -10.05
C ILE A 85 -14.51 -6.12 -9.27
N ARG A 86 -15.61 -5.74 -9.91
CA ARG A 86 -16.69 -4.98 -9.27
C ARG A 86 -17.34 -5.76 -8.13
N ARG A 87 -17.54 -7.07 -8.32
CA ARG A 87 -18.28 -7.93 -7.37
C ARG A 87 -17.41 -8.51 -6.26
N GLU A 88 -16.18 -8.92 -6.58
CA GLU A 88 -15.40 -9.79 -5.69
C GLU A 88 -14.32 -9.05 -4.88
N THR A 89 -13.81 -7.90 -5.34
CA THR A 89 -12.66 -7.19 -4.74
C THR A 89 -12.77 -6.95 -3.23
N TYR A 90 -13.96 -6.65 -2.70
CA TYR A 90 -14.13 -6.31 -1.29
C TYR A 90 -14.55 -7.49 -0.41
N ARG A 91 -14.58 -8.72 -0.95
CA ARG A 91 -15.07 -9.90 -0.22
C ARG A 91 -14.01 -10.62 0.60
N ASN A 92 -12.74 -10.26 0.42
CA ASN A 92 -11.62 -10.83 1.17
C ASN A 92 -10.61 -9.73 1.55
N PRO A 93 -9.82 -9.92 2.62
CA PRO A 93 -8.91 -8.90 3.14
C PRO A 93 -7.76 -8.53 2.19
N VAL A 94 -7.35 -9.42 1.29
CA VAL A 94 -6.26 -9.17 0.32
C VAL A 94 -6.74 -8.56 -0.98
N ARG A 95 -8.05 -8.37 -1.14
CA ARG A 95 -8.69 -7.76 -2.31
C ARG A 95 -8.36 -8.43 -3.65
N CYS A 96 -8.13 -9.74 -3.64
CA CYS A 96 -7.98 -10.54 -4.86
C CYS A 96 -9.37 -11.00 -5.33
N VAL A 97 -9.63 -11.02 -6.63
CA VAL A 97 -10.95 -11.45 -7.15
C VAL A 97 -11.17 -12.97 -7.07
N ASP A 98 -10.08 -13.73 -6.94
CA ASP A 98 -10.09 -15.18 -6.95
C ASP A 98 -9.91 -15.71 -5.51
N PRO A 99 -10.93 -16.37 -4.91
CA PRO A 99 -10.88 -16.78 -3.51
C PRO A 99 -9.75 -17.78 -3.19
N GLU A 100 -9.46 -18.71 -4.09
CA GLU A 100 -8.40 -19.71 -3.90
C GLU A 100 -7.02 -19.03 -3.87
N THR A 101 -6.75 -18.15 -4.84
CA THR A 101 -5.52 -17.36 -4.86
C THR A 101 -5.47 -16.42 -3.65
N ALA A 102 -6.60 -15.85 -3.21
CA ALA A 102 -6.66 -14.98 -2.05
C ALA A 102 -6.25 -15.71 -0.75
N GLU A 103 -6.66 -16.96 -0.59
CA GLU A 103 -6.28 -17.79 0.56
C GLU A 103 -4.77 -18.07 0.57
N ARG A 104 -4.20 -18.45 -0.58
CA ARG A 104 -2.75 -18.65 -0.73
C ARG A 104 -1.96 -17.36 -0.48
N MET A 105 -2.47 -16.21 -0.92
CA MET A 105 -1.86 -14.91 -0.62
C MET A 105 -1.89 -14.59 0.88
N LEU A 106 -2.97 -14.96 1.58
CA LEU A 106 -3.06 -14.80 3.04
C LEU A 106 -2.07 -15.70 3.78
N GLU A 107 -1.87 -16.93 3.30
CA GLU A 107 -0.85 -17.83 3.85
C GLU A 107 0.56 -17.28 3.69
N GLU A 108 0.88 -16.70 2.53
CA GLU A 108 2.16 -16.03 2.28
C GLU A 108 2.38 -14.86 3.25
N ILE A 109 1.36 -14.02 3.48
CA ILE A 109 1.44 -12.93 4.49
C ILE A 109 1.69 -13.51 5.88
N ARG A 110 0.97 -14.56 6.27
CA ARG A 110 1.15 -15.20 7.58
C ARG A 110 2.54 -15.82 7.71
N ALA A 111 3.12 -16.33 6.63
CA ALA A 111 4.50 -16.84 6.63
C ALA A 111 5.50 -15.72 6.88
N ALA A 112 5.43 -14.62 6.11
CA ALA A 112 6.29 -13.45 6.31
C ALA A 112 6.22 -12.90 7.75
N VAL A 113 5.00 -12.80 8.32
CA VAL A 113 4.80 -12.38 9.71
C VAL A 113 5.48 -13.31 10.72
N ARG A 114 5.47 -14.63 10.49
CA ARG A 114 6.16 -15.59 11.37
C ARG A 114 7.68 -15.47 11.27
N ASP A 115 8.18 -15.16 10.08
CA ASP A 115 9.61 -15.05 9.80
C ASP A 115 10.17 -13.66 10.19
N GLY A 116 9.30 -12.69 10.45
CA GLY A 116 9.68 -11.32 10.82
C GLY A 116 10.10 -10.46 9.64
N ASP A 117 9.60 -10.77 8.44
CA ASP A 117 9.79 -10.04 7.17
C ASP A 117 8.60 -9.12 6.87
#